data_AF-T0YDJ7-F1
#
_entry.id   AF-T0YDJ7-F1
#
_cell.length_a   1.000
_cell.length_b   1.000
_cell.length_c   1.000
_cell.angle_alpha   90.00
_cell.angle_beta   90.00
_cell.angle_gamma   90.00
#
_symmetry.space_group_name_H-M   'P 1'
#
loop_
_entity.id
_entity.type
_entity.pdbx_description
1 polymer ?
#
loop_
_entity_poly.entity_id
_entity_poly.type
_entity_poly.pdbx_seq_one_letter_code
_entity_poly.pdbx_strand_id
1 'polypeptide(L)'
;MFETERLKKLILCNAFGLLLSRNQSVVRLSLEGGILEKLGGRFNIGGSLEVNRLGFGAMRITGPGIWGEPIDRPGAILVLRKAIDVGIDFIDTADSYGPYVSEELIR
;
A
#
# COMPACT_ATOMS: atom_id res chain seq x y z
N MET A 1 -6.12 -23.09 18.05
CA MET A 1 -5.99 -22.07 19.10
C MET A 1 -5.21 -20.93 18.45
N PHE A 2 -5.92 -19.97 17.86
CA PHE A 2 -5.33 -18.78 17.23
C PHE A 2 -5.30 -17.71 18.31
N GLU A 3 -4.10 -17.38 18.80
CA GLU A 3 -3.89 -16.38 19.84
C GLU A 3 -4.40 -15.01 19.35
N THR A 4 -5.31 -14.40 20.12
CA THR A 4 -6.02 -13.15 19.83
C THR A 4 -5.13 -11.89 19.81
N GLU A 5 -3.82 -12.02 20.05
CA GLU A 5 -2.85 -10.91 20.12
C GLU A 5 -2.15 -10.59 18.78
N ARG A 6 -2.37 -11.35 17.71
CA ARG A 6 -1.64 -11.19 16.42
C ARG A 6 -2.35 -10.35 15.34
N LEU A 7 -3.53 -9.79 15.64
CA LEU A 7 -4.43 -9.15 14.67
C LEU A 7 -4.19 -7.64 14.42
N LYS A 8 -3.06 -7.07 14.83
CA LYS A 8 -2.80 -5.61 14.76
C LYS A 8 -1.46 -5.26 14.11
N LYS A 9 -1.28 -5.57 12.82
CA LYS A 9 -0.09 -5.10 12.09
C LYS A 9 -0.49 -4.26 10.89
N LEU A 10 -0.35 -2.96 11.08
CA LEU A 10 -0.56 -1.93 10.08
C LEU A 10 0.81 -1.34 9.71
N ILE A 11 1.13 -1.24 8.42
CA ILE A 11 2.33 -0.53 7.96
C ILE A 11 1.91 0.82 7.35
N LEU A 12 2.49 1.89 7.88
CA LEU A 12 2.29 3.26 7.41
C LEU A 12 3.43 3.65 6.48
N CYS A 13 3.10 4.18 5.31
CA CYS A 13 4.10 4.64 4.37
C CYS A 13 4.17 6.18 4.37
N ASN A 14 5.26 6.73 4.91
CA ASN A 14 5.52 8.16 4.83
C ASN A 14 6.22 8.49 3.50
N ALA A 15 5.43 8.88 2.50
CA ALA A 15 5.91 9.28 1.19
C ALA A 15 6.47 10.72 1.19
N PHE A 16 7.72 10.92 1.63
CA PHE A 16 8.40 12.21 1.47
C PHE A 16 9.48 12.14 0.37
N GLY A 17 9.05 12.48 -0.84
CA GLY A 17 9.88 13.06 -1.92
C GLY A 17 10.95 12.18 -2.59
N LEU A 18 10.74 11.85 -3.87
CA LEU A 18 11.80 11.99 -4.86
C LEU A 18 11.24 12.20 -6.28
N LEU A 19 11.53 13.38 -6.80
CA LEU A 19 11.40 13.77 -8.20
C LEU A 19 12.44 13.00 -9.02
N LEU A 20 12.09 12.47 -10.20
CA LEU A 20 12.87 12.62 -11.43
C LEU A 20 12.06 12.20 -12.68
N SER A 21 12.22 13.04 -13.71
CA SER A 21 11.48 13.13 -14.97
C SER A 21 12.16 12.33 -16.08
N ARG A 22 11.39 11.77 -17.02
CA ARG A 22 11.40 12.13 -18.46
C ARG A 22 10.59 11.16 -19.34
N ASN A 23 9.61 11.74 -20.04
CA ASN A 23 9.11 11.29 -21.34
C ASN A 23 8.11 10.10 -21.42
N GLN A 24 6.95 10.25 -20.79
CA GLN A 24 5.71 9.70 -21.36
C GLN A 24 4.63 10.76 -21.30
N SER A 25 3.81 10.82 -22.36
CA SER A 25 2.65 11.68 -22.51
C SER A 25 1.58 11.31 -21.46
N VAL A 26 1.83 11.68 -20.20
CA VAL A 26 0.87 11.52 -19.12
C VAL A 26 -0.10 12.68 -19.25
N VAL A 27 -1.35 12.36 -19.64
CA VAL A 27 -2.48 13.27 -19.50
C VAL A 27 -2.55 13.64 -18.01
N ARG A 28 -2.04 14.83 -17.67
CA ARG A 28 -2.09 15.36 -16.32
C ARG A 28 -3.55 15.74 -16.10
N LEU A 29 -4.34 14.81 -15.55
CA LEU A 29 -5.61 15.16 -14.94
C LEU A 29 -5.26 16.08 -13.78
N SER A 30 -5.27 17.39 -14.05
CA SER A 30 -5.25 18.43 -13.04
C SER A 30 -6.59 18.38 -12.33
N LEU A 31 -6.75 17.39 -11.45
CA LEU A 31 -7.79 17.38 -10.45
C LEU A 31 -7.32 18.38 -9.39
N GLU A 32 -7.86 19.60 -9.44
CA GLU A 32 -7.85 20.46 -8.25
C GLU A 32 -8.51 19.65 -7.13
N GLY A 33 -7.76 19.42 -6.05
CA GLY A 33 -8.01 18.36 -5.06
C GLY A 33 -7.40 17.02 -5.48
N GLY A 34 -6.42 16.53 -4.72
CA GLY A 34 -5.72 15.28 -5.03
C GLY A 34 -6.70 14.10 -5.18
N ILE A 35 -6.38 13.12 -6.02
CA ILE A 35 -7.32 12.03 -6.35
C ILE A 35 -7.87 11.31 -5.11
N LEU A 36 -7.08 11.19 -4.05
CA LEU A 36 -7.48 10.54 -2.80
C LEU A 36 -8.45 11.39 -1.96
N GLU A 37 -8.42 12.72 -2.09
CA GLU A 37 -9.40 13.60 -1.46
C GLU A 37 -10.80 13.32 -2.03
N LYS A 38 -10.90 13.13 -3.34
CA LYS A 38 -12.16 12.81 -4.03
C LYS A 38 -12.64 11.39 -3.78
N LEU A 39 -11.73 10.47 -3.46
CA LEU A 39 -12.05 9.05 -3.19
C LEU A 39 -12.42 8.78 -1.73
N GLY A 40 -12.46 9.81 -0.88
CA GLY A 40 -12.96 9.70 0.49
C GLY A 40 -12.30 10.66 1.48
N GLY A 41 -11.20 11.32 1.12
CA GLY A 41 -10.51 12.23 2.02
C GLY A 41 -9.72 11.50 3.10
N ARG A 42 -9.65 12.12 4.27
CA ARG A 42 -8.79 11.70 5.39
C ARG A 42 -9.60 10.98 6.48
N PHE A 43 -8.94 10.14 7.26
CA PHE A 43 -9.54 9.42 8.39
C PHE A 43 -8.54 9.22 9.53
N ASN A 44 -9.01 9.38 10.77
CA ASN A 44 -8.21 9.21 11.97
C ASN A 44 -8.34 7.79 12.54
N ILE A 45 -7.27 7.01 12.42
CA ILE A 45 -7.13 5.71 13.04
C ILE A 45 -6.70 5.92 14.50
N GLY A 46 -7.44 5.32 15.43
CA GLY A 46 -7.16 5.47 16.87
C GLY A 46 -7.29 6.92 17.38
N GLY A 47 -7.92 7.81 16.62
CA GLY A 47 -8.14 9.22 16.98
C GLY A 47 -6.95 10.16 16.80
N SER A 48 -5.77 9.66 16.44
CA SER A 48 -4.54 10.48 16.36
C SER A 48 -3.75 10.29 15.06
N LEU A 49 -3.93 9.17 14.37
CA LEU A 49 -3.21 8.86 13.15
C LEU A 49 -4.08 9.16 11.93
N GLU A 50 -3.81 10.27 11.28
CA GLU A 50 -4.53 10.67 10.06
C GLU A 50 -3.94 10.01 8.81
N VAL A 51 -4.76 9.25 8.10
CA VAL A 51 -4.41 8.59 6.82
C VAL A 51 -5.42 8.93 5.74
N ASN A 52 -5.08 8.64 4.48
CA ASN A 52 -6.08 8.62 3.42
C ASN A 52 -7.06 7.48 3.65
N ARG A 53 -8.36 7.73 3.40
CA ARG A 53 -9.42 6.71 3.56
C ARG A 53 -9.25 5.52 2.63
N LEU A 54 -8.61 5.74 1.49
CA LEU A 54 -8.27 4.67 0.56
C LEU A 54 -6.89 4.12 0.93
N GLY A 55 -6.85 2.83 1.27
CA GLY A 55 -5.63 2.08 1.56
C GLY A 55 -5.30 1.04 0.49
N PHE A 56 -4.17 0.36 0.65
CA PHE A 56 -3.76 -0.76 -0.20
C PHE A 56 -3.72 -2.08 0.59
N GLY A 57 -4.49 -3.08 0.15
CA GLY A 57 -4.46 -4.42 0.72
C GLY A 57 -3.40 -5.30 0.06
N ALA A 58 -2.42 -5.76 0.83
CA ALA A 58 -1.26 -6.51 0.32
C ALA A 58 -1.48 -8.03 0.20
N MET A 59 -2.71 -8.52 0.35
CA MET A 59 -2.97 -9.97 0.26
C MET A 59 -2.54 -10.57 -1.08
N ARG A 60 -2.68 -9.82 -2.18
CA ARG A 60 -2.47 -10.30 -3.57
C ARG A 60 -1.11 -9.96 -4.18
N ILE A 61 -0.19 -9.36 -3.42
CA ILE A 61 1.22 -9.23 -3.84
C ILE A 61 2.03 -10.50 -3.56
N THR A 62 1.36 -11.55 -3.11
CA THR A 62 1.93 -12.87 -2.77
C THR A 62 1.68 -13.88 -3.90
N GLY A 63 2.12 -15.12 -3.72
CA GLY A 63 1.96 -16.18 -4.71
C GLY A 63 0.52 -16.67 -4.91
N PRO A 64 0.30 -17.58 -5.88
CA PRO A 64 -1.01 -18.14 -6.20
C PRO A 64 -1.72 -18.68 -4.95
N GLY A 65 -3.01 -18.37 -4.81
CA GLY A 65 -3.78 -18.78 -3.63
C GLY A 65 -3.36 -18.09 -2.32
N ILE A 66 -2.61 -16.99 -2.40
CA ILE A 66 -2.09 -16.23 -1.24
C ILE A 66 -1.03 -17.03 -0.47
N TRP A 67 -0.24 -17.81 -1.21
CA TRP A 67 0.79 -18.68 -0.64
C TRP A 67 2.15 -18.47 -1.29
N GLY A 68 3.17 -18.28 -0.46
CA GLY A 68 4.56 -18.11 -0.90
C GLY A 68 4.82 -16.84 -1.73
N GLU A 69 5.96 -16.86 -2.42
CA GLU A 69 6.46 -15.76 -3.23
C GLU A 69 5.58 -15.47 -4.46
N PRO A 70 5.40 -14.20 -4.84
CA PRO A 70 4.79 -13.85 -6.11
C PRO A 70 5.61 -14.41 -7.28
N ILE A 71 4.92 -14.77 -8.36
CA ILE A 71 5.55 -15.21 -9.62
C ILE A 71 6.49 -14.13 -10.17
N ASP A 72 6.11 -12.86 -10.02
CA ASP A 72 6.89 -11.69 -10.41
C ASP A 72 7.13 -10.77 -9.19
N ARG A 73 8.22 -11.05 -8.47
CA ARG A 73 8.63 -10.24 -7.32
C ARG A 73 8.94 -8.78 -7.69
N PRO A 74 9.71 -8.48 -8.75
CA PRO A 74 9.88 -7.09 -9.21
C PRO A 74 8.56 -6.38 -9.50
N GLY A 75 7.60 -7.05 -10.13
CA GLY A 75 6.26 -6.52 -10.37
C GLY A 75 5.49 -6.22 -9.09
N ALA A 76 5.53 -7.13 -8.11
CA ALA A 76 4.91 -6.91 -6.79
C ALA A 76 5.49 -5.67 -6.08
N ILE A 77 6.82 -5.50 -6.10
CA ILE A 77 7.49 -4.33 -5.56
C ILE A 77 7.10 -3.05 -6.32
N LEU A 78 6.98 -3.13 -7.64
CA LEU A 78 6.55 -1.99 -8.47
C LEU A 78 5.12 -1.55 -8.11
N VAL A 79 4.21 -2.49 -7.86
CA VAL A 79 2.83 -2.18 -7.43
C VAL A 79 2.83 -1.46 -6.08
N LEU A 80 3.61 -1.93 -5.11
CA LEU A 80 3.77 -1.26 -3.81
C LEU A 80 4.27 0.18 -3.97
N ARG A 81 5.31 0.38 -4.80
CA ARG A 81 5.82 1.73 -5.11
C ARG A 81 4.77 2.61 -5.78
N LYS A 82 3.98 2.05 -6.70
CA LYS A 82 2.90 2.78 -7.36
C LYS A 82 1.77 3.17 -6.42
N ALA A 83 1.45 2.34 -5.42
CA ALA A 83 0.50 2.71 -4.38
C ALA A 83 0.95 3.99 -3.65
N ILE A 84 2.24 4.05 -3.29
CA ILE A 84 2.84 5.23 -2.66
C ILE A 84 2.82 6.44 -3.62
N ASP A 85 3.18 6.25 -4.89
CA ASP A 85 3.20 7.32 -5.90
C ASP A 85 1.82 7.98 -6.08
N VAL A 86 0.73 7.21 -5.94
CA VAL A 86 -0.64 7.75 -6.04
C VAL A 86 -1.16 8.30 -4.71
N GLY A 87 -0.33 8.27 -3.66
CA GLY A 87 -0.58 8.88 -2.36
C GLY A 87 -1.13 7.93 -1.29
N ILE A 88 -1.17 6.62 -1.52
CA ILE A 88 -1.58 5.68 -0.47
C ILE A 88 -0.56 5.73 0.67
N ASP A 89 -1.03 6.02 1.87
CA ASP A 89 -0.23 6.11 3.10
C ASP A 89 -0.57 5.00 4.13
N PHE A 90 -1.54 4.15 3.80
CA PHE A 90 -2.01 3.02 4.61
C PHE A 90 -1.94 1.69 3.83
N ILE A 91 -1.14 0.74 4.31
CA ILE A 91 -1.01 -0.61 3.72
C ILE A 91 -1.45 -1.67 4.73
N ASP A 92 -2.47 -2.45 4.37
CA ASP A 92 -2.94 -3.61 5.12
C ASP A 92 -2.14 -4.87 4.75
N THR A 93 -1.58 -5.54 5.76
CA THR A 93 -0.81 -6.78 5.61
C THR A 93 -1.04 -7.70 6.81
N ALA A 94 -0.67 -8.98 6.67
CA ALA A 94 -0.74 -9.95 7.76
C ALA A 94 0.38 -10.99 7.65
N ASP A 95 0.73 -11.63 8.76
CA ASP A 95 1.71 -12.72 8.82
C ASP A 95 1.28 -13.92 7.95
N SER A 96 -0.03 -14.16 7.86
CA SER A 96 -0.65 -15.19 7.03
C SER A 96 -0.56 -14.95 5.52
N TYR A 97 -0.24 -13.73 5.05
CA TYR A 97 -0.19 -13.44 3.61
C TYR A 97 1.11 -13.98 3.01
N GLY A 98 0.98 -15.05 2.22
CA GLY A 98 2.13 -15.70 1.58
C GLY A 98 3.15 -16.22 2.59
N PRO A 99 2.71 -16.69 3.78
CA PRO A 99 3.46 -16.73 5.03
C PRO A 99 4.72 -15.85 5.11
N TYR A 100 4.63 -14.71 5.79
CA TYR A 100 5.68 -13.70 5.95
C TYR A 100 6.11 -12.95 4.67
N VAL A 101 5.87 -13.49 3.47
CA VAL A 101 6.27 -12.87 2.19
C VAL A 101 5.74 -11.45 2.02
N SER A 102 4.47 -11.18 2.38
CA SER A 102 3.90 -9.84 2.25
C SER A 102 4.69 -8.80 3.06
N GLU A 103 4.99 -9.08 4.33
CA GLU A 103 5.80 -8.19 5.19
C GLU A 103 7.22 -8.03 4.63
N GLU A 104 7.79 -9.09 4.05
CA GLU A 104 9.11 -9.03 3.44
C GLU A 104 9.20 -8.14 2.20
N LEU A 105 8.11 -8.00 1.46
CA LEU A 105 8.00 -7.13 0.29
C LEU A 105 7.79 -5.66 0.68
N ILE A 106 7.21 -5.37 1.85
CA ILE A 106 6.78 -4.02 2.29
C ILE A 106 7.85 -3.31 3.17
N ARG A 107 9.10 -3.77 3.16
CA ARG A 107 10.19 -3.19 3.97
C ARG A 107 10.49 -1.72 3.68
#